data_AF-A0A4U8UGU3-F1
#
_entry.id   AF-A0A4U8UGU3-F1
#
_cell.length_a   1.000
_cell.length_b   1.000
_cell.length_c   1.000
_cell.angle_alpha   90.00
_cell.angle_beta   90.00
_cell.angle_gamma   90.00
#
_symmetry.space_group_name_H-M   'P 1'
#
loop_
_entity.id
_entity.type
_entity.pdbx_description
1 polymer ?
#
loop_
_entity_poly.entity_id
_entity_poly.type
_entity_poly.pdbx_seq_one_letter_code
_entity_poly.pdbx_strand_id
1 'polypeptide(L)'
;MPTNDGAVIEHLSNRKLTVILASLLCLQIGFFSIGVIFAPAPSSSMDFLMTICEDKQMGNSEQWFQIQPPSKACKQIRDLHNFNSRNHAKDIVFVAQMPHRREGFQLEYSPWFQFLLGLLEIEVAYDAGHNQDFNIPLTLEVRMGHKTLQDGNWTEFIVTNATRQLECTIDQDRKADGNFYHCGVLDLFELGANNYPMYLLNIRIPVDFPECQKNNPLARNCDVPMITEMRLIAIHQNGGYKSVALDEDVDCSFHCCSHHVVLQARLLSEPTKVFGRKLNLGIGN
;
A
#
# COMPACT_ATOMS: atom_id res chain seq x y z
N MET A 1 14.68 -54.06 24.16
CA MET A 1 14.88 -52.62 23.91
C MET A 1 15.01 -52.46 22.41
N PRO A 2 14.08 -51.76 21.72
CA PRO A 2 14.24 -51.51 20.30
C PRO A 2 15.33 -50.45 20.12
N THR A 3 16.31 -50.74 19.27
CA THR A 3 17.35 -49.80 18.86
C THR A 3 16.70 -48.73 17.99
N ASN A 4 16.88 -47.46 18.36
CA ASN A 4 16.40 -46.30 17.62
C ASN A 4 16.78 -46.43 16.14
N ASP A 5 15.79 -46.31 15.25
CA ASP A 5 16.01 -46.19 13.81
C ASP A 5 16.95 -45.00 13.55
N GLY A 6 18.16 -45.30 13.11
CA GLY A 6 19.10 -44.32 12.57
C GLY A 6 18.52 -43.69 11.31
N ALA A 7 18.83 -42.41 11.08
CA ALA A 7 18.32 -41.69 9.92
C ALA A 7 18.67 -42.44 8.63
N VAL A 8 17.73 -42.49 7.67
CA VAL A 8 17.82 -43.25 6.39
C VAL A 8 19.14 -43.03 5.62
N ILE A 9 19.77 -41.88 5.84
CA ILE A 9 21.06 -41.47 5.30
C ILE A 9 22.25 -42.33 5.78
N GLU A 10 22.19 -42.94 6.97
CA GLU A 10 23.31 -43.70 7.56
C GLU A 10 23.45 -45.12 6.96
N HIS A 11 22.37 -45.66 6.38
CA HIS A 11 22.36 -46.99 5.75
C HIS A 11 22.43 -46.96 4.21
N LEU A 12 22.62 -45.78 3.61
CA LEU A 12 22.67 -45.61 2.15
C LEU A 12 24.10 -45.69 1.60
N SER A 13 24.31 -46.61 0.66
CA SER A 13 25.57 -46.72 -0.11
C SER A 13 25.84 -45.44 -0.92
N ASN A 14 27.10 -44.97 -0.95
CA ASN A 14 27.53 -43.79 -1.72
C ASN A 14 27.06 -43.78 -3.18
N ARG A 15 26.93 -44.96 -3.80
CA ARG A 15 26.41 -45.08 -5.17
C ARG A 15 24.93 -44.71 -5.29
N LYS A 16 24.11 -45.10 -4.31
CA LYS A 16 22.68 -44.75 -4.25
C LYS A 16 22.51 -43.27 -3.93
N LEU A 17 23.31 -42.74 -3.01
CA LEU A 17 23.31 -41.33 -2.66
C LEU A 17 23.66 -40.44 -3.87
N THR A 18 24.66 -40.83 -4.66
CA THR A 18 25.06 -40.08 -5.88
C THR A 18 23.94 -40.07 -6.93
N VAL A 19 23.22 -41.18 -7.10
CA VAL A 19 22.08 -41.25 -8.03
C VAL A 19 20.94 -40.34 -7.58
N ILE A 20 20.62 -40.33 -6.28
CA ILE A 20 19.57 -39.46 -5.71
C ILE A 20 19.95 -37.99 -5.90
N LEU A 21 21.19 -37.60 -5.54
CA LEU A 21 21.70 -36.24 -5.73
C LEU A 21 21.65 -35.81 -7.20
N ALA A 22 22.08 -36.68 -8.13
CA ALA A 22 22.01 -36.38 -9.56
C ALA A 22 20.56 -36.22 -10.04
N SER A 23 19.63 -37.06 -9.57
CA SER A 23 18.21 -36.92 -9.92
C SER A 23 17.60 -35.63 -9.40
N LEU A 24 17.90 -35.24 -8.16
CA LEU A 24 17.43 -33.98 -7.57
C LEU A 24 18.03 -32.78 -8.30
N LEU A 25 19.30 -32.87 -8.72
CA LEU A 25 19.94 -31.81 -9.50
C LEU A 25 19.27 -31.63 -10.86
N CYS A 26 18.97 -32.73 -11.56
CA CYS A 26 18.23 -32.66 -12.83
C CYS A 26 16.82 -32.08 -12.64
N LEU A 27 16.12 -32.47 -11.56
CA LEU A 27 14.80 -31.93 -11.22
C LEU A 27 14.86 -30.43 -10.96
N GLN A 28 15.84 -29.96 -10.18
CA GLN A 28 16.05 -28.55 -9.87
C GLN A 28 16.32 -27.72 -11.13
N ILE A 29 17.13 -28.24 -12.06
CA ILE A 29 17.39 -27.59 -13.35
C ILE A 29 16.10 -27.52 -14.18
N GLY A 30 15.28 -28.58 -14.12
CA GLY A 30 13.97 -28.64 -14.77
C GLY A 30 13.04 -27.53 -14.27
N PHE A 31 12.83 -27.43 -12.96
CA PHE A 31 11.96 -26.40 -12.37
C PHE A 31 12.48 -24.98 -12.63
N PHE A 32 13.79 -24.75 -12.52
CA PHE A 32 14.36 -23.44 -12.85
C PHE A 32 14.12 -23.05 -14.32
N SER A 33 14.24 -24.02 -15.24
CA SER A 33 13.98 -23.79 -16.66
C SER A 33 12.52 -23.45 -16.93
N ILE A 34 11.59 -24.11 -16.24
CA ILE A 34 10.15 -23.83 -16.35
C ILE A 34 9.85 -22.41 -15.85
N GLY A 35 10.37 -22.05 -14.67
CA GLY A 35 10.18 -20.71 -14.10
C GLY A 35 10.68 -19.60 -15.02
N VAL A 36 11.85 -19.77 -15.63
CA VAL A 36 12.42 -18.74 -16.53
C VAL A 36 11.66 -18.63 -17.86
N ILE A 37 11.17 -19.73 -18.41
CA ILE A 37 10.56 -19.74 -19.75
C ILE A 37 9.06 -19.37 -19.69
N PHE A 38 8.34 -19.83 -18.67
CA PHE A 38 6.88 -19.74 -18.65
C PHE A 38 6.32 -18.75 -17.62
N ALA A 39 7.05 -18.46 -16.53
CA ALA A 39 6.52 -17.59 -15.49
C ALA A 39 6.71 -16.11 -15.87
N PRO A 40 5.65 -15.29 -15.89
CA PRO A 40 5.79 -13.84 -16.01
C PRO A 40 6.37 -13.28 -14.71
N ALA A 41 6.80 -12.01 -14.76
CA ALA A 41 7.28 -11.29 -13.58
C ALA A 41 6.26 -11.43 -12.41
N PRO A 42 6.73 -11.75 -11.19
CA PRO A 42 5.84 -12.13 -10.09
C PRO A 42 4.91 -10.98 -9.68
N SER A 43 5.41 -9.74 -9.71
CA SER A 43 4.65 -8.54 -9.40
C SER A 43 4.77 -7.49 -10.50
N SER A 44 3.77 -6.62 -10.54
CA SER A 44 3.79 -5.38 -11.31
C SER A 44 3.40 -4.23 -10.39
N SER A 45 3.97 -3.05 -10.65
CA SER A 45 3.55 -1.81 -10.03
C SER A 45 2.85 -0.91 -11.05
N MET A 46 1.97 -0.05 -10.55
CA MET A 46 1.33 1.02 -11.30
C MET A 46 1.41 2.30 -10.48
N ASP A 47 1.92 3.36 -11.10
CA ASP A 47 2.07 4.66 -10.44
C ASP A 47 0.90 5.57 -10.79
N PHE A 48 0.31 6.18 -9.77
CA PHE A 48 -0.83 7.07 -9.88
C PHE A 48 -0.47 8.42 -9.29
N LEU A 49 -0.28 9.41 -10.17
CA LEU A 49 -0.29 10.81 -9.74
C LEU A 49 -1.69 11.17 -9.25
N MET A 50 -1.82 11.50 -7.96
CA MET A 50 -3.09 11.84 -7.37
C MET A 50 -3.57 13.20 -7.90
N THR A 51 -4.84 13.26 -8.28
CA THR A 51 -5.47 14.51 -8.71
C THR A 51 -5.96 15.29 -7.50
N ILE A 52 -5.57 16.56 -7.40
CA ILE A 52 -6.00 17.46 -6.33
C ILE A 52 -7.38 18.02 -6.69
N CYS A 53 -8.38 17.78 -5.84
CA CYS A 53 -9.76 18.21 -6.01
C CYS A 53 -10.18 19.23 -4.94
N GLU A 54 -10.97 20.22 -5.34
CA GLU A 54 -11.61 21.18 -4.42
C GLU A 54 -12.91 20.58 -3.81
N ASP A 55 -13.00 20.58 -2.49
CA ASP A 55 -14.20 20.29 -1.71
C ASP A 55 -14.73 21.53 -1.00
N LYS A 56 -15.80 22.12 -1.55
CA LYS A 56 -16.47 23.29 -0.97
C LYS A 56 -17.24 22.99 0.32
N GLN A 57 -17.52 21.73 0.60
CA GLN A 57 -18.25 21.31 1.80
C GLN A 57 -17.31 20.99 2.97
N MET A 58 -16.00 21.19 2.80
CA MET A 58 -14.98 21.11 3.87
C MET A 58 -14.98 19.78 4.63
N GLY A 59 -15.27 18.67 3.93
CA GLY A 59 -15.35 17.34 4.54
C GLY A 59 -16.69 16.99 5.17
N ASN A 60 -17.68 17.90 5.17
CA ASN A 60 -19.03 17.60 5.67
C ASN A 60 -19.89 16.80 4.69
N SER A 61 -19.36 16.51 3.50
CA SER A 61 -20.03 15.72 2.48
C SER A 61 -19.45 14.32 2.40
N GLU A 62 -20.32 13.32 2.36
CA GLU A 62 -19.95 11.95 1.99
C GLU A 62 -19.87 11.75 0.47
N GLN A 63 -19.74 12.84 -0.30
CA GLN A 63 -19.63 12.76 -1.74
C GLN A 63 -18.29 12.14 -2.18
N TRP A 64 -18.34 11.27 -3.18
CA TRP A 64 -17.16 10.73 -3.84
C TRP A 64 -16.61 11.71 -4.87
N PHE A 65 -15.39 12.18 -4.65
CA PHE A 65 -14.60 12.89 -5.65
C PHE A 65 -13.97 11.88 -6.59
N GLN A 66 -14.21 12.03 -7.89
CA GLN A 66 -13.67 11.11 -8.91
C GLN A 66 -13.07 11.90 -10.06
N ILE A 67 -12.21 11.26 -10.83
CA ILE A 67 -11.53 11.86 -11.99
C ILE A 67 -12.32 11.59 -13.27
N GLN A 68 -13.04 10.45 -13.32
CA GLN A 68 -13.80 10.01 -14.48
C GLN A 68 -15.21 9.56 -14.07
N PRO A 69 -16.22 9.67 -14.97
CA PRO A 69 -16.18 10.35 -16.27
C PRO A 69 -16.11 11.89 -16.13
N PRO A 70 -15.74 12.65 -17.19
CA PRO A 70 -15.58 14.11 -17.12
C PRO A 70 -16.83 14.85 -16.64
N SER A 71 -18.01 14.32 -16.93
CA SER A 71 -19.30 14.89 -16.50
C SER A 71 -19.51 14.85 -14.99
N LYS A 72 -18.83 13.95 -14.28
CA LYS A 72 -18.88 13.82 -12.82
C LYS A 72 -17.51 14.02 -12.18
N ALA A 73 -16.55 14.54 -12.94
CA ALA A 73 -15.20 14.77 -12.45
C ALA A 73 -15.20 15.90 -11.42
N CYS A 74 -14.33 15.79 -10.42
CA CYS A 74 -14.13 16.84 -9.45
C CYS A 74 -13.56 18.11 -10.11
N LYS A 75 -13.71 19.25 -9.44
CA LYS A 75 -13.03 20.48 -9.84
C LYS A 75 -11.56 20.37 -9.44
N GLN A 76 -10.69 20.19 -10.43
CA GLN A 76 -9.26 20.02 -10.22
C GLN A 76 -8.58 21.35 -9.87
N ILE A 77 -7.67 21.31 -8.90
CA ILE A 77 -6.77 22.41 -8.54
C ILE A 77 -5.43 22.12 -9.21
N ARG A 78 -5.04 22.96 -10.19
CA ARG A 78 -3.78 22.77 -10.93
C ARG A 78 -2.57 23.40 -10.24
N ASP A 79 -2.82 24.43 -9.45
CA ASP A 79 -1.79 25.18 -8.76
C ASP A 79 -2.26 25.41 -7.33
N LEU A 80 -1.63 24.69 -6.41
CA LEU A 80 -1.97 24.73 -4.99
C LEU A 80 -1.47 26.02 -4.33
N HIS A 81 -0.39 26.62 -4.84
CA HIS A 81 0.20 27.85 -4.30
C HIS A 81 -0.74 29.05 -4.48
N ASN A 82 -1.42 29.10 -5.64
CA ASN A 82 -2.36 30.17 -5.96
C ASN A 82 -3.80 29.86 -5.50
N PHE A 83 -4.03 28.72 -4.85
CA PHE A 83 -5.34 28.33 -4.37
C PHE A 83 -5.69 29.06 -3.06
N ASN A 84 -6.51 30.10 -3.18
CA ASN A 84 -7.03 30.83 -2.02
C ASN A 84 -8.17 30.02 -1.36
N SER A 85 -7.81 29.12 -0.45
CA SER A 85 -8.77 28.37 0.37
C SER A 85 -9.41 29.30 1.41
N ARG A 86 -10.73 29.19 1.59
CA ARG A 86 -11.43 29.96 2.63
C ARG A 86 -11.16 29.41 4.03
N ASN A 87 -10.88 28.11 4.15
CA ASN A 87 -10.49 27.43 5.40
C ASN A 87 -9.37 26.38 5.17
N HIS A 88 -8.21 26.89 4.77
CA HIS A 88 -6.82 26.47 5.01
C HIS A 88 -6.30 25.02 4.86
N ALA A 89 -7.10 23.97 4.69
CA ALA A 89 -6.59 22.63 4.31
C ALA A 89 -7.72 21.63 4.02
N LYS A 90 -8.87 21.80 4.69
CA LYS A 90 -10.01 20.87 4.62
C LYS A 90 -10.73 20.87 3.27
N ASP A 91 -10.46 21.89 2.46
CA ASP A 91 -11.03 22.07 1.12
C ASP A 91 -10.33 21.21 0.06
N ILE A 92 -9.29 20.47 0.42
CA ILE A 92 -8.45 19.73 -0.53
C ILE A 92 -8.63 18.23 -0.34
N VAL A 93 -8.81 17.52 -1.45
CA VAL A 93 -8.87 16.06 -1.49
C VAL A 93 -7.93 15.55 -2.57
N PHE A 94 -7.02 14.66 -2.21
CA PHE A 94 -6.18 13.94 -3.17
C PHE A 94 -6.93 12.69 -3.63
N VAL A 95 -7.11 12.56 -4.94
CA VAL A 95 -7.93 11.50 -5.53
C VAL A 95 -7.07 10.62 -6.43
N ALA A 96 -7.14 9.31 -6.22
CA ALA A 96 -6.62 8.30 -7.14
C ALA A 96 -7.73 7.34 -7.54
N GLN A 97 -7.86 7.08 -8.84
CA GLN A 97 -8.79 6.09 -9.37
C GLN A 97 -7.99 4.94 -9.97
N MET A 98 -8.21 3.74 -9.47
CA MET A 98 -7.47 2.54 -9.85
C MET A 98 -8.39 1.50 -10.49
N PRO A 99 -7.92 0.76 -11.50
CA PRO A 99 -6.62 0.90 -12.18
C PRO A 99 -6.62 2.04 -13.21
N HIS A 100 -5.43 2.36 -13.76
CA HIS A 100 -5.26 3.47 -14.70
C HIS A 100 -6.00 3.20 -16.02
N ARG A 101 -6.43 4.25 -16.70
CA ARG A 101 -7.04 4.14 -18.03
C ARG A 101 -5.93 4.18 -19.08
N ARG A 102 -5.81 3.16 -19.93
CA ARG A 102 -4.77 3.09 -20.98
C ARG A 102 -5.42 3.18 -22.35
N GLU A 103 -4.98 4.12 -23.17
CA GLU A 103 -5.40 4.24 -24.59
C GLU A 103 -6.92 4.31 -24.79
N GLY A 104 -7.63 4.93 -23.85
CA GLY A 104 -9.08 5.05 -23.90
C GLY A 104 -9.85 3.85 -23.33
N PHE A 105 -9.18 2.74 -22.99
CA PHE A 105 -9.77 1.59 -22.33
C PHE A 105 -9.61 1.69 -20.80
N GLN A 106 -10.71 1.46 -20.08
CA GLN A 106 -10.68 1.32 -18.63
C GLN A 106 -10.12 -0.07 -18.32
N LEU A 107 -8.94 -0.11 -17.69
CA LEU A 107 -8.42 -1.36 -17.17
C LEU A 107 -9.27 -1.79 -15.97
N GLU A 108 -9.23 -3.08 -15.68
CA GLU A 108 -9.95 -3.68 -14.55
C GLU A 108 -8.99 -4.55 -13.76
N TYR A 109 -9.09 -4.46 -12.45
CA TYR A 109 -8.43 -5.41 -11.58
C TYR A 109 -9.10 -6.78 -11.65
N SER A 110 -8.27 -7.81 -11.57
CA SER A 110 -8.73 -9.19 -11.59
C SER A 110 -8.84 -9.75 -10.17
N PRO A 111 -9.93 -10.47 -9.84
CA PRO A 111 -10.04 -11.25 -8.60
C PRO A 111 -8.93 -12.27 -8.40
N TRP A 112 -8.22 -12.64 -9.47
CA TRP A 112 -7.08 -13.53 -9.41
C TRP A 112 -5.84 -12.87 -8.80
N PHE A 113 -5.82 -11.58 -8.49
CA PHE A 113 -4.70 -10.95 -7.79
C PHE A 113 -4.77 -11.27 -6.28
N GLN A 114 -3.68 -11.82 -5.74
CA GLN A 114 -3.62 -12.31 -4.34
C GLN A 114 -3.60 -11.16 -3.35
N PHE A 115 -2.95 -10.07 -3.71
CA PHE A 115 -2.93 -8.87 -2.91
C PHE A 115 -2.89 -7.62 -3.79
N LEU A 116 -3.28 -6.50 -3.18
CA LEU A 116 -3.06 -5.15 -3.70
C LEU A 116 -2.45 -4.31 -2.59
N LEU A 117 -1.20 -3.90 -2.77
CA LEU A 117 -0.49 -3.02 -1.85
C LEU A 117 -0.49 -1.60 -2.42
N GLY A 118 -0.78 -0.61 -1.59
CA GLY A 118 -0.67 0.81 -1.92
C GLY A 118 0.41 1.48 -1.08
N LEU A 119 1.43 2.02 -1.74
CA LEU A 119 2.47 2.85 -1.14
C LEU A 119 2.23 4.31 -1.55
N LEU A 120 2.45 5.24 -0.64
CA LEU A 120 2.28 6.66 -0.86
C LEU A 120 3.64 7.36 -0.83
N GLU A 121 3.96 8.05 -1.91
CA GLU A 121 5.11 8.95 -2.03
C GLU A 121 4.58 10.38 -2.00
N ILE A 122 5.16 11.20 -1.12
CA ILE A 122 4.72 12.57 -0.87
C ILE A 122 5.84 13.51 -1.28
N GLU A 123 5.51 14.48 -2.12
CA GLU A 123 6.44 15.53 -2.51
C GLU A 123 6.18 16.80 -1.70
N VAL A 124 7.23 17.32 -1.09
CA VAL A 124 7.19 18.53 -0.27
C VAL A 124 8.17 19.53 -0.87
N ALA A 125 7.68 20.71 -1.23
CA ALA A 125 8.54 21.79 -1.71
C ALA A 125 9.41 22.35 -0.58
N TYR A 126 10.65 22.71 -0.91
CA TYR A 126 11.52 23.42 0.01
C TYR A 126 10.94 24.81 0.34
N ASP A 127 11.00 25.18 1.61
CA ASP A 127 10.63 26.49 2.12
C ASP A 127 11.71 26.98 3.09
N ALA A 128 12.09 28.25 3.01
CA ALA A 128 13.09 28.83 3.91
C ALA A 128 12.66 28.78 5.40
N GLY A 129 11.34 28.72 5.66
CA GLY A 129 10.79 28.54 7.01
C GLY A 129 11.05 27.17 7.63
N HIS A 130 11.22 26.14 6.80
CA HIS A 130 11.55 24.77 7.19
C HIS A 130 12.79 24.36 6.42
N ASN A 131 13.99 24.62 6.96
CA ASN A 131 15.26 24.40 6.25
C ASN A 131 16.08 23.22 6.79
N GLN A 132 15.43 22.35 7.58
CA GLN A 132 16.03 21.20 8.24
C GLN A 132 15.29 19.93 7.84
N ASP A 133 15.97 18.79 8.03
CA ASP A 133 15.36 17.47 7.93
C ASP A 133 14.31 17.33 9.04
N PHE A 134 13.22 16.64 8.74
CA PHE A 134 12.12 16.48 9.68
C PHE A 134 11.59 15.05 9.69
N ASN A 135 11.14 14.63 10.86
CA ASN A 135 10.48 13.37 11.10
C ASN A 135 9.24 13.65 11.94
N ILE A 136 8.08 13.75 11.27
CA ILE A 136 6.84 14.23 11.88
C ILE A 136 5.69 13.23 11.65
N PRO A 137 4.75 13.12 12.60
CA PRO A 137 3.58 12.29 12.42
C PRO A 137 2.61 12.96 11.43
N LEU A 138 2.40 12.32 10.29
CA LEU A 138 1.39 12.67 9.30
C LEU A 138 0.14 11.80 9.51
N THR A 139 -0.99 12.44 9.79
CA THR A 139 -2.30 11.77 9.88
C THR A 139 -3.09 12.00 8.59
N LEU A 140 -3.53 10.92 7.97
CA LEU A 140 -4.29 10.89 6.73
C LEU A 140 -5.71 10.41 7.00
N GLU A 141 -6.71 11.14 6.52
CA GLU A 141 -8.10 10.68 6.44
C GLU A 141 -8.29 9.98 5.10
N VAL A 142 -8.37 8.65 5.12
CA VAL A 142 -8.38 7.80 3.92
C VAL A 142 -9.78 7.22 3.73
N ARG A 143 -10.34 7.45 2.55
CA ARG A 143 -11.61 6.87 2.13
C ARG A 143 -11.40 6.08 0.85
N MET A 144 -11.66 4.78 0.90
CA MET A 144 -11.62 3.91 -0.26
C MET A 144 -13.04 3.48 -0.62
N GLY A 145 -13.40 3.66 -1.88
CA GLY A 145 -14.61 3.15 -2.48
C GLY A 145 -14.30 2.08 -3.49
N HIS A 146 -15.25 1.20 -3.75
CA HIS A 146 -15.18 0.22 -4.81
C HIS A 146 -16.36 0.41 -5.77
N LYS A 147 -16.22 -0.13 -6.98
CA LYS A 147 -17.27 -0.11 -7.98
C LYS A 147 -17.31 -1.41 -8.74
N THR A 148 -18.50 -1.95 -8.92
CA THR A 148 -18.76 -3.10 -9.78
C THR A 148 -19.20 -2.62 -11.18
N LEU A 149 -19.14 -3.53 -12.16
CA LEU A 149 -19.63 -3.23 -13.51
C LEU A 149 -21.16 -3.03 -13.57
N GLN A 150 -21.89 -3.51 -12.55
CA GLN A 150 -23.35 -3.52 -12.53
C GLN A 150 -23.95 -2.28 -11.84
N ASP A 151 -23.39 -1.84 -10.71
CA ASP A 151 -24.00 -0.77 -9.89
C ASP A 151 -23.73 0.65 -10.39
N GLY A 152 -22.69 0.86 -11.20
CA GLY A 152 -22.38 2.16 -11.80
C GLY A 152 -21.94 3.27 -10.83
N ASN A 153 -22.26 3.18 -9.54
CA ASN A 153 -21.94 4.13 -8.48
C ASN A 153 -20.84 3.59 -7.56
N TRP A 154 -20.13 4.51 -6.89
CA TRP A 154 -19.13 4.16 -5.89
C TRP A 154 -19.80 3.78 -4.58
N THR A 155 -19.44 2.61 -4.06
CA THR A 155 -19.83 2.12 -2.75
C THR A 155 -18.63 2.19 -1.81
N GLU A 156 -18.89 2.48 -0.55
CA GLU A 156 -17.84 2.57 0.45
C GLU A 156 -17.23 1.21 0.73
N PHE A 157 -15.90 1.13 0.65
CA PHE A 157 -15.14 -0.04 1.07
C PHE A 157 -14.64 0.15 2.51
N ILE A 158 -13.98 1.29 2.78
CA ILE A 158 -13.49 1.65 4.12
C ILE A 158 -13.30 3.16 4.25
N VAL A 159 -13.54 3.68 5.46
CA VAL A 159 -13.17 5.05 5.88
C VAL A 159 -12.40 4.95 7.18
N THR A 160 -11.21 5.52 7.24
CA THR A 160 -10.37 5.42 8.43
C THR A 160 -9.24 6.45 8.43
N ASN A 161 -8.67 6.67 9.60
CA ASN A 161 -7.52 7.55 9.79
C ASN A 161 -6.25 6.72 9.88
N ALA A 162 -5.24 7.06 9.08
CA ALA A 162 -3.93 6.41 9.09
C ALA A 162 -2.87 7.42 9.52
N THR A 163 -2.17 7.15 10.62
CA THR A 163 -1.02 7.94 11.05
C THR A 163 0.27 7.24 10.68
N ARG A 164 1.19 7.97 10.03
CA ARG A 164 2.51 7.51 9.59
C ARG A 164 3.56 8.54 9.94
N GLN A 165 4.80 8.09 10.12
CA GLN A 165 5.92 9.01 10.28
C GLN A 165 6.41 9.43 8.90
N LEU A 166 6.39 10.73 8.62
CA LEU A 166 6.94 11.31 7.40
C LEU A 166 8.35 11.78 7.70
N GLU A 167 9.32 11.01 7.21
CA GLU A 167 10.74 11.33 7.29
C GLU A 167 11.19 11.93 5.97
N CYS A 168 11.64 13.18 6.01
CA CYS A 168 12.09 13.92 4.84
C CYS A 168 13.45 14.56 5.10
N THR A 169 14.33 14.48 4.11
CA THR A 169 15.68 15.01 4.15
C THR A 169 15.93 15.93 2.96
N ILE A 170 16.81 16.93 3.12
CA ILE A 170 17.21 17.78 1.99
C ILE A 170 18.71 18.04 2.00
N ASP A 171 19.35 17.71 0.87
CA ASP A 171 20.77 17.93 0.67
C ASP A 171 21.11 19.43 0.69
N GLN A 172 22.28 19.78 1.23
CA GLN A 172 22.68 21.19 1.40
C GLN A 172 22.75 21.97 0.08
N ASP A 173 23.14 21.32 -1.01
CA ASP A 173 23.21 21.88 -2.36
C ASP A 173 21.82 22.10 -2.98
N ARG A 174 20.77 21.52 -2.39
CA ARG A 174 19.37 21.61 -2.86
C ARG A 174 18.50 22.50 -2.00
N LYS A 175 19.04 23.17 -0.97
CA LYS A 175 18.32 24.14 -0.12
C LYS A 175 18.06 25.47 -0.85
N ALA A 176 17.28 25.41 -1.91
CA ALA A 176 16.88 26.55 -2.71
C ALA A 176 15.43 26.41 -3.16
N ASP A 177 14.74 27.55 -3.31
CA ASP A 177 13.36 27.59 -3.74
C ASP A 177 13.19 26.88 -5.10
N GLY A 178 12.16 26.05 -5.21
CA GLY A 178 11.91 25.22 -6.39
C GLY A 178 12.52 23.81 -6.34
N ASN A 179 13.31 23.49 -5.32
CA ASN A 179 13.69 22.11 -5.02
C ASN A 179 12.69 21.43 -4.07
N PHE A 180 12.79 20.12 -3.98
CA PHE A 180 11.92 19.28 -3.15
C PHE A 180 12.73 18.49 -2.13
N TYR A 181 12.07 18.18 -1.03
CA TYR A 181 12.55 17.23 -0.04
C TYR A 181 12.56 15.80 -0.59
N HIS A 182 13.53 15.00 -0.13
CA HIS A 182 13.54 13.56 -0.31
C HIS A 182 12.83 12.90 0.87
N CYS A 183 11.58 12.51 0.66
CA CYS A 183 10.75 11.87 1.66
C CYS A 183 10.74 10.35 1.49
N GLY A 184 10.67 9.62 2.61
CA GLY A 184 10.47 8.17 2.60
C GLY A 184 9.09 7.78 2.06
N VAL A 185 9.00 6.59 1.46
CA VAL A 185 7.72 6.00 1.04
C VAL A 185 6.90 5.54 2.24
N LEU A 186 5.59 5.75 2.20
CA LEU A 186 4.66 5.41 3.26
C LEU A 186 3.77 4.22 2.88
N ASP A 187 3.71 3.22 3.74
CA ASP A 187 2.77 2.11 3.58
C ASP A 187 1.34 2.56 3.87
N LEU A 188 0.52 2.67 2.81
CA LEU A 188 -0.86 3.15 2.94
C LEU A 188 -1.80 1.99 3.26
N PHE A 189 -1.94 1.01 2.36
CA PHE A 189 -2.89 -0.10 2.54
C PHE A 189 -2.38 -1.42 1.95
N GLU A 190 -2.86 -2.53 2.50
CA GLU A 190 -2.70 -3.87 1.93
C GLU A 190 -4.07 -4.56 1.91
N LEU A 191 -4.51 -4.96 0.72
CA LEU A 191 -5.68 -5.81 0.52
C LEU A 191 -5.21 -7.23 0.28
N GLY A 192 -5.61 -8.19 1.12
CA GLY A 192 -5.29 -9.62 0.95
C GLY A 192 -6.12 -10.35 -0.10
N ALA A 193 -6.97 -9.62 -0.84
CA ALA A 193 -7.69 -10.10 -2.02
C ALA A 193 -8.23 -8.92 -2.82
N ASN A 194 -8.29 -9.06 -4.14
CA ASN A 194 -8.71 -7.98 -5.03
C ASN A 194 -10.11 -8.22 -5.62
N ASN A 195 -11.14 -8.09 -4.79
CA ASN A 195 -12.49 -8.54 -5.14
C ASN A 195 -13.24 -7.67 -6.14
N TYR A 196 -12.80 -6.43 -6.37
CA TYR A 196 -13.51 -5.47 -7.19
C TYR A 196 -12.65 -5.01 -8.38
N PRO A 197 -13.26 -4.74 -9.54
CA PRO A 197 -12.51 -4.35 -10.73
C PRO A 197 -11.98 -2.91 -10.65
N MET A 198 -12.62 -2.05 -9.85
CA MET A 198 -12.32 -0.63 -9.74
C MET A 198 -12.35 -0.16 -8.30
N TYR A 199 -11.38 0.68 -7.94
CA TYR A 199 -11.27 1.34 -6.66
C TYR A 199 -11.09 2.85 -6.84
N LEU A 200 -11.62 3.60 -5.88
CA LEU A 200 -11.46 5.04 -5.77
C LEU A 200 -10.90 5.35 -4.41
N LEU A 201 -9.84 6.15 -4.36
CA LEU A 201 -9.16 6.53 -3.14
C LEU A 201 -9.19 8.04 -2.99
N ASN A 202 -9.81 8.51 -1.92
CA ASN A 202 -9.85 9.91 -1.52
C ASN A 202 -9.06 10.06 -0.23
N ILE A 203 -8.00 10.85 -0.26
CA ILE A 203 -7.15 11.13 0.89
C ILE A 203 -7.28 12.60 1.24
N ARG A 204 -7.47 12.88 2.53
CA ARG A 204 -7.44 14.21 3.11
C ARG A 204 -6.35 14.30 4.16
N ILE A 205 -5.83 15.50 4.35
CA ILE A 205 -4.90 15.82 5.43
C ILE A 205 -5.63 16.76 6.38
N PRO A 206 -6.27 16.22 7.44
CA PRO A 206 -7.00 17.04 8.39
C PRO A 206 -6.01 17.87 9.20
N VAL A 207 -6.18 19.20 9.19
CA VAL A 207 -5.43 20.11 10.07
C VAL A 207 -6.38 20.69 11.11
N ASP A 208 -6.03 20.53 12.37
CA ASP A 208 -6.82 21.02 13.51
C ASP A 208 -6.38 22.45 13.89
N PHE A 209 -6.51 23.40 12.94
CA PHE A 209 -6.04 24.80 13.10
C PHE A 209 -6.37 25.46 14.46
N PRO A 210 -7.60 25.36 14.99
CA PRO A 210 -7.92 25.98 16.28
C PRO A 210 -7.11 25.42 17.45
N GLU A 211 -6.74 24.14 17.38
CA GLU A 211 -5.95 23.46 18.40
C GLU A 211 -4.45 23.68 18.17
N CYS A 212 -4.01 23.76 16.91
CA CYS A 212 -2.65 24.20 16.56
C CYS A 212 -2.35 25.59 17.13
N GLN A 213 -3.28 26.55 17.01
CA GLN A 213 -3.11 27.90 17.54
C GLN A 213 -3.00 27.95 19.07
N LYS A 214 -3.60 26.97 19.76
CA LYS A 214 -3.53 26.83 21.22
C LYS A 214 -2.31 26.03 21.68
N ASN A 215 -1.42 25.62 20.76
CA ASN A 215 -0.27 24.76 21.02
C ASN A 215 -0.67 23.44 21.73
N ASN A 216 -1.82 22.87 21.36
CA ASN A 216 -2.26 21.59 21.92
C ASN A 216 -1.41 20.45 21.31
N PRO A 217 -0.68 19.65 22.11
CA PRO A 217 0.16 18.57 21.58
C PRO A 217 -0.63 17.43 20.91
N LEU A 218 -1.96 17.39 21.08
CA LEU A 218 -2.84 16.42 20.43
C LEU A 218 -3.36 16.90 19.06
N ALA A 219 -3.06 18.14 18.67
CA ALA A 219 -3.52 18.70 17.40
C ALA A 219 -2.83 17.99 16.22
N ARG A 220 -3.61 17.60 15.21
CA ARG A 220 -3.10 16.84 14.06
C ARG A 220 -2.53 17.76 12.99
N ASN A 221 -1.41 17.33 12.42
CA ASN A 221 -0.78 17.91 11.22
C ASN A 221 -0.46 19.41 11.32
N CYS A 222 -0.16 19.94 12.51
CA CYS A 222 0.17 21.36 12.69
C CYS A 222 1.51 21.76 12.06
N ASP A 223 2.48 20.84 12.09
CA ASP A 223 3.86 21.08 11.62
C ASP A 223 4.12 20.45 10.24
N VAL A 224 3.08 20.02 9.54
CA VAL A 224 3.21 19.41 8.21
C VAL A 224 3.41 20.53 7.19
N PRO A 225 4.56 20.57 6.48
CA PRO A 225 4.79 21.57 5.45
C PRO A 225 3.83 21.39 4.27
N MET A 226 3.80 22.38 3.37
CA MET A 226 2.93 22.34 2.21
C MET A 226 3.31 21.18 1.27
N ILE A 227 2.42 20.19 1.17
CA ILE A 227 2.53 19.07 0.25
C ILE A 227 2.09 19.53 -1.14
N THR A 228 2.97 19.41 -2.13
CA THR A 228 2.71 19.83 -3.51
C THR A 228 2.08 18.73 -4.33
N GLU A 229 2.58 17.51 -4.18
CA GLU A 229 2.17 16.35 -4.96
C GLU A 229 2.10 15.09 -4.08
N MET A 230 1.18 14.19 -4.43
CA MET A 230 1.12 12.84 -3.88
C MET A 230 1.06 11.83 -5.01
N ARG A 231 1.82 10.76 -4.87
CA ARG A 231 1.85 9.64 -5.80
C ARG A 231 1.52 8.36 -5.06
N LEU A 232 0.55 7.62 -5.58
CA LEU A 232 0.20 6.29 -5.11
C LEU A 232 0.88 5.26 -6.01
N ILE A 233 1.70 4.39 -5.44
CA ILE A 233 2.31 3.25 -6.13
C ILE A 233 1.50 2.02 -5.72
N ALA A 234 0.71 1.48 -6.64
CA ALA A 234 -0.08 0.28 -6.41
C ALA A 234 0.66 -0.95 -6.94
N ILE A 235 0.96 -1.90 -6.06
CA ILE A 235 1.67 -3.13 -6.40
C ILE A 235 0.68 -4.29 -6.32
N HIS A 236 0.63 -5.10 -7.37
CA HIS A 236 -0.18 -6.31 -7.43
C HIS A 236 0.62 -7.48 -8.00
N GLN A 237 0.27 -8.70 -7.58
CA GLN A 237 0.84 -9.91 -8.16
C GLN A 237 0.17 -10.21 -9.51
N ASN A 238 0.97 -10.55 -10.52
CA ASN A 238 0.43 -10.87 -11.84
C ASN A 238 -0.28 -12.23 -11.80
N GLY A 239 -1.54 -12.29 -12.25
CA GLY A 239 -2.34 -13.52 -12.26
C GLY A 239 -1.74 -14.66 -13.10
N GLY A 240 -0.90 -14.36 -14.10
CA GLY A 240 -0.18 -15.37 -14.88
C GLY A 240 0.93 -16.10 -14.12
N TYR A 241 1.50 -15.48 -13.08
CA TYR A 241 2.38 -16.18 -12.15
C TYR A 241 1.58 -17.20 -11.35
N LYS A 242 0.34 -16.89 -10.98
CA LYS A 242 -0.53 -17.85 -10.27
C LYS A 242 -0.97 -19.02 -11.11
N SER A 243 -1.22 -18.88 -12.41
CA SER A 243 -1.58 -20.04 -13.23
C SER A 243 -0.45 -21.06 -13.30
N VAL A 244 0.81 -20.60 -13.33
CA VAL A 244 1.99 -21.47 -13.31
C VAL A 244 2.28 -21.97 -11.89
N ALA A 245 2.17 -21.11 -10.88
CA ALA A 245 2.42 -21.46 -9.48
C ALA A 245 1.37 -22.42 -8.90
N LEU A 246 0.10 -22.31 -9.29
CA LEU A 246 -0.95 -23.27 -8.90
C LEU A 246 -0.75 -24.65 -9.55
N ASP A 247 -0.11 -24.71 -10.73
CA ASP A 247 0.30 -25.96 -11.37
C ASP A 247 1.55 -26.56 -10.71
N GLU A 248 2.45 -25.74 -10.13
CA GLU A 248 3.57 -26.20 -9.30
C GLU A 248 3.14 -26.62 -7.88
N ASP A 249 2.10 -26.01 -7.30
CA ASP A 249 1.53 -26.36 -5.99
C ASP A 249 0.75 -27.70 -5.98
N VAL A 250 0.78 -28.48 -7.07
CA VAL A 250 0.23 -29.85 -7.15
C VAL A 250 0.92 -30.81 -6.17
N ASP A 251 2.04 -30.44 -5.55
CA ASP A 251 2.66 -31.16 -4.44
C ASP A 251 1.90 -31.01 -3.10
N CYS A 252 0.88 -30.15 -3.02
CA CYS A 252 0.01 -30.00 -1.84
C CYS A 252 -1.20 -30.94 -1.85
N SER A 253 -1.16 -32.02 -2.64
CA SER A 253 -2.25 -32.96 -2.83
C SER A 253 -2.24 -34.11 -1.81
N PHE A 254 -2.15 -33.84 -0.51
CA PHE A 254 -2.68 -34.74 0.52
C PHE A 254 -3.00 -33.93 1.79
N HIS A 255 -4.29 -33.61 1.96
CA HIS A 255 -4.93 -33.13 3.20
C HIS A 255 -4.80 -31.63 3.55
N CYS A 256 -5.66 -30.79 2.95
CA CYS A 256 -6.64 -29.93 3.65
C CYS A 256 -7.28 -28.91 2.69
N CYS A 257 -8.34 -29.33 1.99
CA CYS A 257 -9.38 -28.39 1.57
C CYS A 257 -10.26 -28.11 2.79
N SER A 258 -10.14 -26.92 3.38
CA SER A 258 -11.23 -26.36 4.16
C SER A 258 -11.36 -24.87 3.87
N HIS A 259 -12.49 -24.54 3.27
CA HIS A 259 -13.00 -23.19 3.04
C HIS A 259 -12.89 -22.34 4.32
N HIS A 260 -12.17 -21.23 4.25
CA HIS A 260 -12.49 -19.98 4.97
C HIS A 260 -11.61 -18.86 4.40
N VAL A 261 -12.15 -18.11 3.43
CA VAL A 261 -11.57 -16.84 3.00
C VAL A 261 -11.87 -15.83 4.11
N VAL A 262 -10.91 -15.60 4.98
CA VAL A 262 -10.95 -14.51 5.95
C VAL A 262 -10.55 -13.23 5.21
N LEU A 263 -11.53 -12.37 4.96
CA LEU A 263 -11.32 -11.00 4.49
C LEU A 263 -10.59 -10.23 5.59
N GLN A 264 -9.33 -9.88 5.35
CA GLN A 264 -8.60 -8.96 6.21
C GLN A 264 -7.92 -7.92 5.33
N ALA A 265 -8.56 -6.76 5.17
CA ALA A 265 -7.87 -5.54 4.75
C ALA A 265 -7.09 -5.05 5.97
N ARG A 266 -5.77 -4.91 5.86
CA ARG A 266 -4.92 -4.42 6.94
C ARG A 266 -4.24 -3.15 6.46
N LEU A 267 -4.53 -2.03 7.09
CA LEU A 267 -3.62 -0.89 7.02
C LEU A 267 -2.44 -1.21 7.93
N LEU A 268 -1.22 -1.04 7.42
CA LEU A 268 0.01 -1.40 8.13
C LEU A 268 0.28 -0.45 9.31
N SER A 269 -0.47 -0.58 10.40
CA SER A 269 -0.27 0.20 11.62
C SER A 269 0.80 -0.45 12.51
N GLU A 270 1.98 0.18 12.53
CA GLU A 270 2.88 0.42 13.67
C GLU A 270 4.36 0.06 13.42
N PRO A 271 5.29 0.92 13.90
CA PRO A 271 6.71 0.64 13.89
C PRO A 271 7.05 -0.38 14.98
N THR A 272 7.81 -1.41 14.60
CA THR A 272 8.38 -2.41 15.48
C THR A 272 9.21 -1.78 16.60
N LYS A 273 8.65 -1.65 17.81
CA LYS A 273 9.45 -1.48 19.03
C LYS A 273 9.84 -2.85 19.58
N VAL A 274 11.09 -3.22 19.32
CA VAL A 274 11.86 -4.18 20.11
C VAL A 274 11.95 -3.64 21.55
N PHE A 275 11.39 -4.35 22.54
CA PHE A 275 12.05 -4.53 23.84
C PHE A 275 11.33 -5.61 24.66
N GLY A 276 12.04 -6.70 24.96
CA GLY A 276 11.62 -7.65 25.98
C GLY A 276 11.82 -7.08 27.39
N ARG A 277 10.91 -7.42 28.31
CA ARG A 277 11.27 -7.87 29.67
C ARG A 277 10.04 -8.44 30.38
N LYS A 278 10.27 -9.62 30.97
CA LYS A 278 9.44 -10.30 31.96
C LYS A 278 8.94 -9.33 33.03
N LEU A 279 7.67 -9.47 33.42
CA LEU A 279 7.23 -9.23 34.78
C LEU A 279 6.17 -10.28 35.15
N ASN A 280 6.64 -11.26 35.92
CA ASN A 280 5.84 -12.10 36.81
C ASN A 280 5.37 -11.24 37.99
N LEU A 281 4.16 -11.51 38.48
CA LEU A 281 3.58 -11.34 39.83
C LEU A 281 2.06 -11.31 39.60
N GLY A 282 1.20 -12.07 40.25
CA GLY A 282 1.26 -12.75 41.53
C GLY A 282 -0.18 -12.77 42.07
N ILE A 283 -0.52 -13.83 42.79
CA ILE A 283 -1.84 -14.24 43.29
C ILE A 283 -2.36 -13.34 44.44
N GLY A 284 -3.70 -13.28 44.60
CA GLY A 284 -4.43 -13.01 45.86
C GLY A 284 -4.97 -11.57 45.98
N ASN A 285 -6.23 -11.30 46.34
CA ASN A 285 -7.33 -12.07 46.95
C ASN A 285 -8.64 -11.81 46.21
#